data_AF-A0A2N9XXI4-F1
#
_entry.id   AF-A0A2N9XXI4-F1
#
_cell.length_a   1.000
_cell.length_b   1.000
_cell.length_c   1.000
_cell.angle_alpha   90.00
_cell.angle_beta   90.00
_cell.angle_gamma   90.00
#
_symmetry.space_group_name_H-M   'P 1'
#
loop_
_entity.id
_entity.type
_entity.pdbx_description
1 polymer ?
#
loop_
_entity_poly.entity_id
_entity_poly.type
_entity_poly.pdbx_seq_one_letter_code
_entity_poly.pdbx_strand_id
1 'polypeptide(L)'
;MDNQEQTVQHLKFSIAYSFWYEKFMYKFFGRLDKLAALILMLVAICTVAGLCSAIISGLIITIVVFFQLTIKAGVKSQSAKALYREYEALYSHFDDYDIEVVKGNFLELEQKDNEEVDALAHPARLAALEMLGMTPANGYAEASRNLSVYEKLILFFIGVKIEYAFSEKPKTQIISESLKLVKDNNAN
;
A
#
# COMPACT_ATOMS: atom_id res chain seq x y z
N MET A 1 18.26 17.06 18.57
CA MET A 1 17.96 16.77 17.15
C MET A 1 17.52 18.07 16.54
N ASP A 2 18.26 18.51 15.53
CA ASP A 2 18.06 19.80 14.89
C ASP A 2 16.75 19.78 14.09
N ASN A 3 16.01 20.89 14.07
CA ASN A 3 14.70 21.00 13.42
C ASN A 3 14.79 20.68 11.90
N GLN A 4 15.96 20.91 11.32
CA GLN A 4 16.28 20.61 9.93
C GLN A 4 16.41 19.11 9.65
N GLU A 5 17.05 18.34 10.54
CA GLU A 5 17.18 16.88 10.38
C GLU A 5 15.81 16.18 10.44
N GLN A 6 14.92 16.64 11.32
CA GLN A 6 13.54 16.12 11.40
C GLN A 6 12.74 16.41 10.13
N THR A 7 12.93 17.61 9.54
CA THR A 7 12.24 18.00 8.30
C THR A 7 12.70 17.14 7.11
N VAL A 8 14.00 16.86 7.00
CA VAL A 8 14.56 16.01 5.95
C VAL A 8 14.05 14.57 6.07
N GLN A 9 14.03 14.03 7.29
CA GLN A 9 13.52 12.68 7.54
C GLN A 9 12.02 12.56 7.22
N HIS A 10 11.22 13.56 7.56
CA HIS A 10 9.80 13.59 7.21
C HIS A 10 9.60 13.65 5.69
N LEU A 11 10.38 14.46 4.98
CA LEU A 11 10.30 14.54 3.52
C LEU A 11 10.70 13.21 2.85
N LYS A 12 11.77 12.57 3.34
CA LYS A 12 12.21 11.26 2.86
C LYS A 12 11.14 10.19 3.08
N PHE A 13 10.44 10.25 4.22
CA PHE A 13 9.29 9.41 4.52
C PHE A 13 8.11 9.65 3.57
N SER A 14 7.71 10.90 3.35
CA SER A 14 6.64 11.25 2.43
C SER A 14 6.90 10.73 1.01
N ILE A 15 8.13 10.88 0.50
CA ILE A 15 8.51 10.37 -0.83
C ILE A 15 8.45 8.83 -0.86
N ALA A 16 8.99 8.15 0.16
CA ALA A 16 8.96 6.70 0.24
C ALA A 16 7.52 6.16 0.33
N TYR A 17 6.64 6.87 1.05
CA TYR A 17 5.21 6.56 1.13
C TYR A 17 4.55 6.67 -0.25
N SER A 18 4.66 7.82 -0.92
CA SER A 18 4.05 8.03 -2.24
C SER A 18 4.57 7.02 -3.28
N PHE A 19 5.86 6.70 -3.23
CA PHE A 19 6.46 5.65 -4.07
C PHE A 19 5.77 4.29 -3.88
N TRP A 20 5.65 3.82 -2.63
CA TRP A 20 5.02 2.52 -2.35
C TRP A 20 3.53 2.51 -2.64
N TYR A 21 2.86 3.63 -2.37
CA TYR A 21 1.46 3.82 -2.63
C TYR A 21 1.14 3.71 -4.13
N GLU A 22 1.85 4.45 -4.98
CA GLU A 22 1.69 4.40 -6.44
C GLU A 22 2.08 3.03 -7.02
N LYS A 23 3.10 2.38 -6.45
CA LYS A 23 3.47 1.00 -6.80
C LYS A 23 2.35 -0.01 -6.47
N PHE A 24 1.64 0.18 -5.36
CA PHE A 24 0.49 -0.67 -5.02
C PHE A 24 -0.71 -0.40 -5.91
N MET A 25 -1.00 0.87 -6.21
CA MET A 25 -2.02 1.27 -7.17
C MET A 25 -1.77 0.65 -8.55
N TYR A 26 -0.54 0.75 -9.07
CA TYR A 26 -0.12 0.14 -10.33
C TYR A 26 -0.43 -1.36 -10.38
N LYS A 27 0.00 -2.11 -9.34
CA LYS A 27 -0.20 -3.56 -9.26
C LYS A 27 -1.66 -3.94 -9.06
N PHE A 28 -2.40 -3.20 -8.24
CA PHE A 28 -3.81 -3.47 -7.94
C PHE A 28 -4.67 -3.34 -9.20
N PHE A 29 -4.63 -2.17 -9.85
CA PHE A 29 -5.41 -1.94 -11.06
C PHE A 29 -4.93 -2.82 -12.22
N GLY A 30 -3.62 -3.05 -12.34
CA GLY A 30 -3.07 -3.92 -13.37
C GLY A 30 -3.50 -5.39 -13.23
N ARG A 31 -3.75 -5.87 -12.00
CA ARG A 31 -4.29 -7.21 -11.76
C ARG A 31 -5.81 -7.26 -11.87
N LEU A 32 -6.52 -6.22 -11.45
CA LEU A 32 -7.98 -6.11 -11.66
C LEU A 32 -8.34 -6.17 -13.14
N ASP A 33 -7.60 -5.47 -13.99
CA ASP A 33 -7.81 -5.47 -15.43
C ASP A 33 -7.65 -6.88 -16.02
N LYS A 34 -6.57 -7.59 -15.65
CA LYS A 34 -6.33 -8.99 -16.06
C LYS A 34 -7.39 -9.96 -15.53
N LEU A 35 -7.87 -9.76 -14.30
CA LEU A 35 -8.93 -10.59 -13.72
C LEU A 35 -10.25 -10.40 -14.49
N ALA A 36 -10.60 -9.17 -14.81
CA ALA A 36 -11.79 -8.85 -15.59
C ALA A 36 -11.70 -9.45 -17.01
N ALA A 37 -10.54 -9.37 -17.65
CA ALA A 37 -10.29 -10.02 -18.95
C ALA A 37 -10.40 -11.55 -18.87
N LEU A 38 -9.90 -12.17 -17.79
CA LEU A 38 -10.02 -13.61 -17.56
C LEU A 38 -11.47 -14.05 -17.36
N ILE A 39 -12.27 -13.28 -16.60
CA ILE A 39 -13.71 -13.56 -16.44
C ILE A 39 -14.42 -13.49 -17.79
N LEU A 40 -14.15 -12.46 -18.59
CA LEU A 40 -14.72 -12.33 -19.94
C LEU A 40 -14.35 -13.53 -20.82
N MET A 41 -13.09 -13.96 -20.78
CA MET A 41 -12.62 -15.12 -21.54
C MET A 41 -13.34 -16.41 -21.12
N LEU A 42 -13.47 -16.67 -19.81
CA LEU A 42 -14.18 -17.85 -19.29
C LEU A 42 -15.66 -17.83 -19.68
N VAL A 43 -16.32 -16.68 -19.56
CA VAL A 43 -17.74 -16.54 -19.94
C VAL A 43 -17.92 -16.74 -21.45
N ALA A 44 -17.01 -16.21 -22.27
CA ALA A 44 -17.02 -16.45 -23.71
C ALA A 44 -16.89 -17.94 -24.04
N ILE A 45 -15.95 -18.65 -23.43
CA ILE A 45 -15.77 -20.10 -23.60
C ILE A 45 -17.04 -20.85 -23.18
N CYS A 46 -17.61 -20.56 -22.00
CA CYS A 46 -18.83 -21.20 -21.53
C CYS A 46 -20.03 -20.96 -22.46
N THR A 47 -20.09 -19.79 -23.09
CA THR A 47 -21.17 -19.44 -24.05
C THR A 47 -21.01 -20.23 -25.35
N VAL A 48 -19.80 -20.27 -25.91
CA VAL A 48 -19.52 -20.99 -27.16
C VAL A 48 -19.69 -22.50 -26.97
N ALA A 49 -19.29 -23.04 -25.82
CA ALA A 49 -19.45 -24.45 -25.49
C ALA A 49 -20.90 -24.86 -25.16
N GLY A 50 -21.84 -23.91 -25.13
CA GLY A 50 -23.25 -24.17 -24.78
C GLY A 50 -23.46 -24.60 -23.33
N LEU A 51 -22.48 -24.37 -22.45
CA LEU A 51 -22.53 -24.76 -21.03
C LEU A 51 -23.37 -23.80 -20.20
N CYS A 52 -23.55 -22.55 -20.66
CA CYS A 52 -24.38 -21.54 -20.02
C CYS A 52 -25.45 -21.00 -20.97
N SER A 53 -26.59 -20.59 -20.40
CA SER A 53 -27.62 -19.85 -21.14
C SER A 53 -27.06 -18.51 -21.62
N ALA A 54 -27.27 -18.19 -22.91
CA ALA A 54 -26.80 -16.96 -23.54
C ALA A 54 -27.23 -15.68 -22.80
N ILE A 55 -28.39 -15.71 -22.12
CA ILE A 55 -28.90 -14.59 -21.32
C ILE A 55 -27.98 -14.34 -20.10
N ILE A 56 -27.61 -15.41 -19.40
CA ILE A 56 -26.76 -15.32 -18.19
C ILE A 56 -25.37 -14.82 -18.59
N SER A 57 -24.80 -15.37 -19.66
CA SER A 57 -23.49 -14.97 -20.14
C SER A 57 -23.47 -13.51 -20.58
N GLY A 58 -24.50 -13.07 -21.32
CA GLY A 58 -24.64 -11.68 -21.75
C GLY A 58 -24.68 -10.72 -20.57
N LEU A 59 -25.44 -11.06 -19.52
CA LEU A 59 -25.56 -10.24 -18.31
C LEU A 59 -24.22 -10.11 -17.59
N ILE A 60 -23.47 -11.21 -17.44
CA ILE A 60 -22.14 -11.19 -16.82
C ILE A 60 -21.17 -10.33 -17.65
N ILE A 61 -21.15 -10.50 -18.98
CA ILE A 61 -20.30 -9.71 -19.88
C ILE A 61 -20.61 -8.22 -19.73
N THR A 62 -21.88 -7.83 -19.75
CA THR A 62 -22.29 -6.42 -19.61
C THR A 62 -21.83 -5.83 -18.29
N ILE A 63 -22.00 -6.55 -17.17
CA ILE A 63 -21.53 -6.08 -15.85
C ILE A 63 -20.02 -5.87 -15.85
N VAL A 64 -19.25 -6.83 -16.36
CA VAL A 64 -17.78 -6.75 -16.35
C VAL A 64 -17.28 -5.62 -17.25
N VAL A 65 -17.87 -5.45 -18.44
CA VAL A 65 -17.51 -4.35 -19.36
C VAL A 65 -17.87 -3.00 -18.75
N PHE A 66 -19.04 -2.87 -18.14
CA PHE A 66 -19.42 -1.65 -17.44
C PHE A 66 -18.40 -1.30 -16.34
N PHE A 67 -18.02 -2.28 -15.52
CA PHE A 67 -17.01 -2.09 -14.48
C PHE A 67 -15.64 -1.66 -15.04
N GLN A 68 -15.18 -2.28 -16.13
CA GLN A 68 -13.94 -1.89 -16.82
C GLN A 68 -13.99 -0.44 -17.33
N LEU A 69 -15.12 -0.03 -17.91
CA LEU A 69 -15.31 1.32 -18.46
C LEU A 69 -15.42 2.39 -17.37
N THR A 70 -16.10 2.10 -16.26
CA THR A 70 -16.25 3.04 -15.14
C THR A 70 -14.92 3.27 -14.42
N ILE A 71 -14.19 2.20 -14.10
CA ILE A 71 -12.95 2.32 -13.32
C ILE A 71 -11.77 2.75 -14.19
N LYS A 72 -11.78 2.42 -15.48
CA LYS A 72 -10.64 2.59 -16.40
C LYS A 72 -9.35 2.06 -15.78
N ALA A 73 -9.41 0.86 -15.20
CA ALA A 73 -8.33 0.26 -14.42
C ALA A 73 -7.00 0.23 -15.19
N GLY A 74 -7.02 -0.08 -16.49
CA GLY A 74 -5.82 -0.04 -17.34
C GLY A 74 -5.16 1.35 -17.41
N VAL A 75 -5.96 2.42 -17.54
CA VAL A 75 -5.45 3.81 -17.60
C VAL A 75 -4.89 4.22 -16.24
N LYS A 76 -5.62 3.95 -15.14
CA LYS A 76 -5.16 4.24 -13.77
C LYS A 76 -3.90 3.46 -13.40
N SER A 77 -3.76 2.23 -13.88
CA SER A 77 -2.54 1.44 -13.72
C SER A 77 -1.37 2.09 -14.46
N GLN A 78 -1.56 2.54 -15.71
CA GLN A 78 -0.48 3.18 -16.47
C GLN A 78 -0.09 4.56 -15.91
N SER A 79 -1.03 5.38 -15.43
CA SER A 79 -0.71 6.63 -14.76
C SER A 79 0.10 6.39 -13.48
N ALA A 80 -0.35 5.47 -12.63
CA ALA A 80 0.39 5.04 -11.44
C ALA A 80 1.77 4.46 -11.79
N LYS A 81 1.89 3.82 -12.96
CA LYS A 81 3.18 3.32 -13.47
C LYS A 81 4.18 4.43 -13.77
N ALA A 82 3.70 5.54 -14.33
CA ALA A 82 4.54 6.70 -14.64
C ALA A 82 4.96 7.41 -13.36
N LEU A 83 3.99 7.67 -12.47
CA LEU A 83 4.23 8.32 -11.17
C LEU A 83 5.21 7.55 -10.30
N TYR A 84 5.06 6.22 -10.16
CA TYR A 84 6.01 5.46 -9.33
C TYR A 84 7.46 5.59 -9.83
N ARG A 85 7.68 5.66 -11.15
CA ARG A 85 9.04 5.77 -11.71
C ARG A 85 9.65 7.15 -11.44
N GLU A 86 8.83 8.18 -11.49
CA GLU A 86 9.25 9.54 -11.15
C GLU A 86 9.60 9.63 -9.66
N TYR A 87 8.79 9.03 -8.77
CA TYR A 87 9.12 8.91 -7.35
C TYR A 87 10.34 8.04 -7.07
N GLU A 88 10.55 6.95 -7.82
CA GLU A 88 11.73 6.08 -7.71
C GLU A 88 13.02 6.84 -8.06
N ALA A 89 12.97 7.63 -9.14
CA ALA A 89 14.08 8.48 -9.55
C ALA A 89 14.36 9.57 -8.51
N LEU A 90 13.31 10.23 -7.98
CA LEU A 90 13.44 11.25 -6.96
C LEU A 90 14.02 10.69 -5.65
N TYR A 91 13.60 9.49 -5.25
CA TYR A 91 14.12 8.82 -4.07
C TYR A 91 15.58 8.38 -4.23
N SER A 92 15.95 7.84 -5.41
CA SER A 92 17.31 7.34 -5.67
C SER A 92 18.36 8.46 -5.68
N HIS A 93 17.96 9.68 -6.05
CA HIS A 93 18.82 10.87 -6.07
C HIS A 93 18.59 11.81 -4.88
N PHE A 94 17.87 11.35 -3.85
CA PHE A 94 17.50 12.19 -2.71
C PHE A 94 18.73 12.78 -1.99
N ASP A 95 19.79 11.99 -1.85
CA ASP A 95 21.02 12.41 -1.16
C ASP A 95 21.95 13.24 -2.08
N ASP A 96 21.66 13.32 -3.39
CA ASP A 96 22.43 14.09 -4.40
C ASP A 96 21.85 15.50 -4.62
N TYR A 97 20.56 15.70 -4.35
CA TYR A 97 19.85 16.95 -4.60
C TYR A 97 19.74 17.82 -3.34
N ASP A 98 19.63 19.14 -3.57
CA ASP A 98 19.25 20.07 -2.50
C ASP A 98 17.82 19.77 -2.02
N ILE A 99 17.60 19.86 -0.72
CA ILE A 99 16.31 19.61 -0.05
C ILE A 99 15.22 20.52 -0.64
N GLU A 100 15.54 21.76 -1.03
CA GLU A 100 14.58 22.66 -1.66
C GLU A 100 14.15 22.18 -3.05
N VAL A 101 15.07 21.62 -3.83
CA VAL A 101 14.80 21.05 -5.16
C VAL A 101 13.97 19.78 -5.02
N VAL A 102 14.31 18.91 -4.06
CA VAL A 102 13.54 17.70 -3.77
C VAL A 102 12.11 18.04 -3.37
N LYS A 103 11.93 19.05 -2.51
CA LYS A 103 10.61 19.52 -2.08
C LYS A 103 9.79 20.08 -3.23
N GLY A 104 10.41 20.85 -4.14
CA GLY A 104 9.76 21.36 -5.34
C GLY A 104 9.26 20.23 -6.25
N ASN A 105 10.14 19.26 -6.55
CA ASN A 105 9.79 18.11 -7.37
C ASN A 105 8.70 17.25 -6.71
N PHE A 106 8.74 17.09 -5.38
CA PHE A 106 7.72 16.36 -4.64
C PHE A 106 6.34 17.03 -4.76
N LEU A 107 6.24 18.35 -4.60
CA LEU A 107 4.99 19.10 -4.75
C LEU A 107 4.42 19.03 -6.17
N GLU A 108 5.28 19.02 -7.19
CA GLU A 108 4.85 18.86 -8.59
C GLU A 108 4.29 17.46 -8.88
N LEU A 109 4.83 16.43 -8.20
CA LEU A 109 4.33 15.06 -8.31
C LEU A 109 3.02 14.88 -7.54
N GLU A 110 2.92 15.44 -6.33
CA GLU A 110 1.71 15.38 -5.50
C GLU A 110 0.49 16.00 -6.20
N GLN A 111 0.68 17.05 -7.01
CA GLN A 111 -0.40 17.63 -7.83
C GLN A 111 -0.92 16.68 -8.92
N LYS A 112 -0.15 15.65 -9.28
CA LYS A 112 -0.49 14.67 -10.31
C LYS A 112 -0.96 13.35 -9.71
N ASP A 113 -0.97 13.21 -8.38
CA ASP A 113 -1.30 11.96 -7.71
C ASP A 113 -2.72 11.51 -8.02
N ASN A 114 -2.89 10.19 -8.12
CA ASN A 114 -4.19 9.59 -8.37
C ASN A 114 -5.04 9.63 -7.08
N GLU A 115 -6.36 9.72 -7.22
CA GLU A 115 -7.31 9.62 -6.08
C GLU A 115 -6.95 8.46 -5.15
N GLU A 116 -6.84 8.77 -3.85
CA GLU A 116 -6.44 7.81 -2.84
C GLU A 116 -7.51 6.70 -2.66
N VAL A 117 -7.03 5.47 -2.59
CA VAL A 117 -7.75 4.27 -2.20
C VAL A 117 -7.32 3.99 -0.77
N ASP A 118 -8.16 4.36 0.20
CA ASP A 118 -7.89 4.25 1.64
C ASP A 118 -7.30 2.90 2.06
N ALA A 119 -7.74 1.81 1.40
CA ALA A 119 -7.29 0.45 1.71
C ALA A 119 -5.82 0.18 1.34
N LEU A 120 -5.18 1.04 0.54
CA LEU A 120 -3.77 0.96 0.15
C LEU A 120 -2.86 1.89 0.98
N ALA A 121 -3.42 2.92 1.61
CA ALA A 121 -2.67 3.92 2.38
C ALA A 121 -1.93 3.29 3.56
N HIS A 122 -2.63 2.53 4.41
CA HIS A 122 -2.03 1.88 5.57
C HIS A 122 -0.91 0.88 5.19
N PRO A 123 -1.11 -0.07 4.25
CA PRO A 123 -0.01 -0.95 3.84
C PRO A 123 1.14 -0.20 3.14
N ALA A 124 0.88 0.86 2.37
CA ALA A 124 1.95 1.66 1.75
C ALA A 124 2.83 2.34 2.80
N ARG A 125 2.21 2.86 3.87
CA ARG A 125 2.92 3.42 5.03
C ARG A 125 3.85 2.40 5.67
N LEU A 126 3.38 1.17 5.87
CA LEU A 126 4.20 0.10 6.45
C LEU A 126 5.38 -0.28 5.56
N ALA A 127 5.18 -0.35 4.24
CA ALA A 127 6.26 -0.63 3.31
C ALA A 127 7.31 0.52 3.27
N ALA A 128 6.87 1.77 3.41
CA ALA A 128 7.78 2.91 3.51
C ALA A 128 8.61 2.89 4.81
N LEU A 129 7.99 2.54 5.95
CA LEU A 129 8.71 2.34 7.21
C LEU A 129 9.75 1.21 7.12
N GLU A 130 9.38 0.10 6.46
CA GLU A 130 10.29 -1.02 6.20
C GLU A 130 11.50 -0.57 5.37
N MET A 131 11.24 0.16 4.28
CA MET A 131 12.25 0.65 3.34
C MET A 131 13.24 1.61 4.00
N LEU A 132 12.78 2.44 4.95
CA LEU A 132 13.62 3.37 5.69
C LEU A 132 14.28 2.74 6.93
N GLY A 133 14.06 1.45 7.18
CA GLY A 133 14.60 0.76 8.35
C GLY A 133 14.03 1.28 9.67
N MET A 134 12.90 1.99 9.66
CA MET A 134 12.26 2.56 10.86
C MET A 134 11.43 1.50 11.59
N THR A 135 12.01 0.32 11.81
CA THR A 135 11.35 -0.86 12.37
C THR A 135 11.31 -0.83 13.90
N PRO A 136 10.40 -1.59 14.55
CA PRO A 136 10.39 -1.76 16.01
C PRO A 136 11.70 -2.33 16.55
N ALA A 137 12.42 -3.11 15.74
CA ALA A 137 13.73 -3.65 16.08
C ALA A 137 14.80 -2.56 16.23
N ASN A 138 14.63 -1.42 15.53
CA ASN A 138 15.52 -0.26 15.60
C ASN A 138 15.03 0.81 16.59
N GLY A 139 14.10 0.45 17.50
CA GLY A 139 13.62 1.34 18.56
C GLY A 139 12.52 2.32 18.12
N TYR A 140 11.98 2.17 16.91
CA TYR A 140 10.86 3.00 16.43
C TYR A 140 9.53 2.48 16.99
N ALA A 141 8.98 3.20 17.97
CA ALA A 141 7.72 2.86 18.64
C ALA A 141 6.55 3.63 18.01
N GLU A 142 6.21 3.35 16.76
CA GLU A 142 4.97 3.86 16.19
C GLU A 142 3.80 2.96 16.62
N ALA A 143 2.67 3.56 16.99
CA ALA A 143 1.43 2.87 17.35
C ALA A 143 0.80 2.23 16.11
N SER A 144 1.43 1.18 15.62
CA SER A 144 1.01 0.54 14.38
C SER A 144 -0.16 -0.41 14.64
N ARG A 145 -1.27 -0.14 13.96
CA ARG A 145 -2.41 -1.03 13.89
C ARG A 145 -1.99 -2.27 13.08
N ASN A 146 -2.30 -3.46 13.58
CA ASN A 146 -2.12 -4.68 12.79
C ASN A 146 -2.95 -4.60 11.50
N LEU A 147 -2.47 -5.16 10.38
CA LEU A 147 -3.19 -5.09 9.11
C LEU A 147 -4.57 -5.73 9.25
N SER A 148 -5.59 -5.02 8.78
CA SER A 148 -6.94 -5.52 8.63
C SER A 148 -6.97 -6.70 7.67
N VAL A 149 -7.96 -7.59 7.84
CA VAL A 149 -8.16 -8.75 6.96
C VAL A 149 -8.30 -8.31 5.50
N TYR A 150 -8.98 -7.19 5.24
CA TYR A 150 -9.13 -6.62 3.90
C TYR A 150 -7.80 -6.17 3.30
N GLU A 151 -6.94 -5.53 4.08
CA GLU A 151 -5.61 -5.08 3.63
C GLU A 151 -4.71 -6.27 3.33
N LYS A 152 -4.79 -7.35 4.13
CA LYS A 152 -4.08 -8.61 3.86
C LYS A 152 -4.55 -9.27 2.55
N LEU A 153 -5.86 -9.27 2.30
CA LEU A 153 -6.41 -9.77 1.04
C LEU A 153 -5.94 -8.94 -0.15
N ILE A 154 -5.90 -7.61 -0.02
CA ILE A 154 -5.40 -6.72 -1.08
C ILE A 154 -3.90 -6.96 -1.32
N LEU A 155 -3.09 -7.06 -0.26
CA LEU A 155 -1.66 -7.40 -0.37
C LEU A 155 -1.43 -8.74 -1.07
N PHE A 156 -2.21 -9.76 -0.70
CA PHE A 156 -2.19 -11.05 -1.37
C PHE A 156 -2.59 -10.91 -2.84
N PHE A 157 -3.65 -10.16 -3.12
CA PHE A 157 -4.13 -9.90 -4.47
C PHE A 157 -3.10 -9.18 -5.34
N ILE A 158 -2.33 -8.22 -4.81
CA ILE A 158 -1.23 -7.56 -5.53
C ILE A 158 0.07 -8.37 -5.53
N GLY A 159 0.12 -9.46 -4.76
CA GLY A 159 1.28 -10.34 -4.62
C GLY A 159 2.50 -9.63 -4.01
N VAL A 160 2.25 -8.74 -3.05
CA VAL A 160 3.30 -8.10 -2.25
C VAL A 160 3.25 -8.71 -0.86
N LYS A 161 4.41 -9.14 -0.38
CA LYS A 161 4.62 -9.46 1.03
C LYS A 161 5.34 -8.27 1.65
N ILE A 162 4.79 -7.74 2.73
CA ILE A 162 5.44 -6.76 3.59
C ILE A 162 5.88 -7.56 4.81
N GLU A 163 7.19 -7.69 5.03
CA GLU A 163 7.76 -8.42 6.16
C GLU A 163 7.98 -7.48 7.35
N TYR A 164 7.00 -6.61 7.60
CA TYR A 164 6.99 -5.81 8.80
C TYR A 164 6.46 -6.64 9.97
N ALA A 165 7.35 -7.39 10.60
CA ALA A 165 7.06 -8.14 11.81
C ALA A 165 6.94 -7.15 12.98
N PHE A 166 5.70 -6.82 13.35
CA PHE A 166 5.45 -6.23 14.65
C PHE A 166 5.84 -7.26 15.69
N SER A 167 6.89 -6.97 16.44
CA SER A 167 7.07 -7.59 17.74
C SER A 167 5.90 -7.10 18.58
N GLU A 168 4.80 -7.85 18.59
CA GLU A 168 3.88 -7.81 19.71
C GLU A 168 4.76 -8.08 20.92
N LYS A 169 5.03 -7.06 21.75
CA LYS A 169 5.32 -7.39 23.15
C LYS A 169 4.12 -8.23 23.58
N PRO A 170 4.30 -9.54 23.86
CA PRO A 170 3.17 -10.39 24.13
C PRO A 170 2.45 -9.80 25.35
N LYS A 171 1.11 -9.74 25.31
CA LYS A 171 0.26 -9.29 26.43
C LYS A 171 0.69 -9.85 27.79
N THR A 172 1.37 -11.00 27.79
CA THR A 172 2.00 -11.65 28.94
C THR A 172 3.04 -10.79 29.67
N GLN A 173 3.81 -9.93 28.99
CA GLN A 173 4.81 -9.06 29.64
C GLN A 173 4.17 -7.90 30.41
N ILE A 174 3.12 -7.28 29.86
CA ILE A 174 2.39 -6.17 30.52
C ILE A 174 1.74 -6.66 31.81
N ILE A 175 1.16 -7.87 31.80
CA ILE A 175 0.59 -8.49 33.01
C ILE A 175 1.69 -8.80 34.03
N SER A 176 2.87 -9.26 33.59
CA SER A 176 3.99 -9.57 34.48
C SER A 176 4.65 -8.35 35.13
N GLU A 177 4.76 -7.22 34.41
CA GLU A 177 5.27 -5.96 34.96
C GLU A 177 4.25 -5.32 35.91
N SER A 178 2.96 -5.40 35.57
CA SER A 178 1.88 -4.92 36.43
C SER A 178 1.76 -5.74 37.72
N LEU A 179 1.95 -7.07 37.67
CA LEU A 179 1.98 -7.95 38.85
C LEU A 179 3.23 -7.73 39.72
N LYS A 180 4.38 -7.42 39.12
CA LYS A 180 5.59 -7.04 39.88
C LYS A 180 5.41 -5.71 40.61
N LEU A 181 4.88 -4.69 39.94
CA LEU A 181 4.59 -3.39 40.55
C LEU A 181 3.56 -3.46 41.69
N VAL A 182 2.56 -4.33 41.59
CA VAL A 182 1.60 -4.56 42.70
C VAL A 182 2.25 -5.31 43.85
N LYS A 183 3.15 -6.26 43.58
CA LYS A 183 3.84 -7.03 44.62
C LYS A 183 4.84 -6.18 45.40
N ASP A 184 5.55 -5.27 44.73
CA ASP A 184 6.54 -4.39 45.37
C ASP A 184 5.88 -3.27 46.20
N ASN A 185 4.68 -2.81 45.82
CA ASN A 185 3.91 -1.83 46.61
C ASN A 185 3.20 -2.45 47.84
N ASN A 186 3.07 -3.77 47.91
CA ASN A 186 2.46 -4.48 49.05
C ASN A 186 3.51 -5.07 50.01
N ALA A 187 4.79 -4.79 49.78
CA ALA A 187 5.93 -5.24 50.59
C ALA A 187 6.58 -4.11 51.42
N ASN A 188 5.98 -2.92 51.41
CA ASN A 188 6.20 -1.81 52.36
C ASN A 188 5.00 -1.69 53.30
#